data_AF-A0A2E3P952-F1
#
_entry.id   AF-A0A2E3P952-F1
#
_cell.length_a   1.000
_cell.length_b   1.000
_cell.length_c   1.000
_cell.angle_alpha   90.00
_cell.angle_beta   90.00
_cell.angle_gamma   90.00
#
_symmetry.space_group_name_H-M   'P 1'
#
loop_
_entity.id
_entity.type
_entity.pdbx_description
1 polymer ?
#
loop_
_entity_poly.entity_id
_entity_poly.type
_entity_poly.pdbx_seq_one_letter_code
_entity_poly.pdbx_strand_id
1 'polypeptide(L)'
;MRVTWAALAAGLALGACSTPQNATTGGPGGTTEIQIRDGMNCYDNKCFKYSASKGTISVNGRRDTAPPAGVPLASGSISSAEFLATFQKGMQARTIGGDR
;
A
#
# COMPACT_ATOMS: atom_id res chain seq x y z
N MET A 1 38.11 24.29 38.14
CA MET A 1 37.24 23.10 37.95
C MET A 1 35.83 23.45 38.39
N ARG A 2 34.86 23.47 37.47
CA ARG A 2 33.48 22.98 37.64
C ARG A 2 32.70 23.28 36.36
N VAL A 3 32.13 22.21 35.83
CA VAL A 3 31.47 22.06 34.54
C VAL A 3 30.11 22.76 34.57
N THR A 4 29.74 23.51 33.54
CA THR A 4 28.33 23.86 33.29
C THR A 4 27.91 23.24 31.97
N TRP A 5 26.83 22.49 32.05
CA TRP A 5 26.48 21.41 31.15
C TRP A 5 25.84 21.95 29.88
N ALA A 6 26.31 21.47 28.73
CA ALA A 6 25.63 21.63 27.46
C ALA A 6 24.28 20.91 27.53
N ALA A 7 23.18 21.65 27.62
CA ALA A 7 21.86 21.11 27.39
C ALA A 7 21.63 21.02 25.88
N LEU A 8 22.16 19.95 25.26
CA LEU A 8 21.67 19.51 23.95
C LEU A 8 20.23 19.02 24.14
N ALA A 9 19.27 19.87 23.81
CA ALA A 9 17.89 19.44 23.60
C ALA A 9 17.86 18.64 22.29
N ALA A 10 18.00 17.31 22.40
CA ALA A 10 17.77 16.40 21.31
C ALA A 10 16.28 16.43 20.94
N GLY A 11 15.95 17.21 19.91
CA GLY A 11 14.64 17.16 19.28
C GLY A 11 14.43 15.78 18.68
N LEU A 12 13.59 14.97 19.32
CA LEU A 12 13.02 13.77 18.74
C LEU A 12 12.13 14.18 17.58
N ALA A 13 12.72 14.30 16.39
CA ALA A 13 11.95 14.35 15.15
C ALA A 13 11.30 12.97 14.98
N LEU A 14 10.04 12.85 15.41
CA LEU A 14 9.17 11.76 14.99
C LEU A 14 8.97 11.94 13.48
N GLY A 15 9.87 11.33 12.70
CA GLY A 15 9.68 11.21 11.26
C GLY A 15 8.36 10.49 11.03
N ALA A 16 7.33 11.23 10.62
CA ALA A 16 6.16 10.63 10.03
C ALA A 16 6.65 9.92 8.77
N CYS A 17 6.89 8.61 8.86
CA CYS A 17 7.11 7.79 7.68
C CYS A 17 5.81 7.85 6.86
N SER A 18 5.72 8.79 5.92
CA SER A 18 4.66 8.81 4.94
C SER A 18 4.76 7.52 4.15
N THR A 19 3.69 6.72 4.16
CA THR A 19 3.61 5.54 3.30
C THR A 19 3.70 6.02 1.86
N PRO A 20 4.63 5.47 1.04
CA PRO A 20 4.78 5.90 -0.34
C PRO A 20 3.46 5.73 -1.09
N GLN A 21 2.83 6.81 -1.52
CA GLN A 21 1.61 6.75 -2.31
C GLN A 21 1.93 6.51 -3.79
N ASN A 22 1.06 5.78 -4.47
CA ASN A 22 1.14 5.57 -5.89
C ASN A 22 0.79 6.86 -6.64
N ALA A 23 1.44 7.06 -7.78
CA ALA A 23 1.12 8.17 -8.67
C ALA A 23 -0.32 8.05 -9.16
N THR A 24 -1.01 9.18 -9.20
CA THR A 24 -2.36 9.28 -9.74
C THR A 24 -2.39 10.13 -11.00
N THR A 25 -3.28 9.78 -11.93
CA THR A 25 -3.52 10.51 -13.16
C THR A 25 -5.01 10.78 -13.32
N GLY A 26 -5.35 11.84 -14.04
CA GLY A 26 -6.72 12.08 -14.47
C GLY A 26 -7.10 11.07 -15.56
N GLY A 27 -8.07 10.22 -15.27
CA GLY A 27 -8.68 9.30 -16.22
C GLY A 27 -9.86 9.91 -16.97
N PRO A 28 -10.48 9.15 -17.89
CA PRO A 28 -11.67 9.56 -18.62
C PRO A 28 -12.78 10.04 -17.68
N GLY A 29 -13.45 11.13 -18.05
CA GLY A 29 -14.57 11.68 -17.25
C GLY A 29 -14.18 12.29 -15.90
N GLY A 30 -12.89 12.60 -15.68
CA GLY A 30 -12.41 13.17 -14.41
C GLY A 30 -12.22 12.15 -13.30
N THR A 31 -12.18 10.86 -13.64
CA THR A 31 -11.89 9.80 -12.69
C THR A 31 -10.43 9.84 -12.24
N THR A 32 -10.14 9.39 -11.02
CA THR A 32 -8.75 9.21 -10.55
C THR A 32 -8.30 7.81 -10.91
N GLU A 33 -7.26 7.72 -11.73
CA GLU A 33 -6.54 6.48 -12.01
C GLU A 33 -5.29 6.40 -11.14
N ILE A 34 -5.06 5.25 -10.53
CA ILE A 34 -3.92 4.94 -9.68
C ILE A 34 -3.01 4.01 -10.46
N GLN A 35 -1.75 4.44 -10.65
CA GLN A 35 -0.74 3.59 -11.28
C GLN A 35 -0.44 2.40 -10.37
N ILE A 36 -0.41 1.19 -10.92
CA ILE A 36 -0.08 -0.06 -10.25
C ILE A 36 1.26 -0.57 -10.79
N ARG A 37 2.10 -1.07 -9.90
CA ARG A 37 3.39 -1.67 -10.22
C ARG A 37 3.60 -2.96 -9.45
N ASP A 38 4.56 -3.76 -9.91
CA ASP A 38 5.04 -4.89 -9.12
C ASP A 38 5.60 -4.39 -7.78
N GLY A 39 5.33 -5.11 -6.70
CA GLY A 39 5.67 -4.70 -5.35
C GLY A 39 4.56 -3.92 -4.64
N MET A 40 4.95 -2.99 -3.76
CA MET A 40 4.03 -2.28 -2.86
C MET A 40 3.25 -1.19 -3.61
N ASN A 41 1.93 -1.21 -3.45
CA ASN A 41 1.02 -0.19 -3.97
C ASN A 41 0.18 0.37 -2.82
N CYS A 42 0.19 1.68 -2.62
CA CYS A 42 -0.57 2.37 -1.59
C CYS A 42 -1.35 3.55 -2.16
N TYR A 43 -2.60 3.69 -1.73
CA TYR A 43 -3.46 4.82 -2.04
C TYR A 43 -4.44 5.02 -0.89
N ASP A 44 -4.67 6.27 -0.47
CA ASP A 44 -5.58 6.63 0.62
C ASP A 44 -5.41 5.76 1.89
N ASN A 45 -4.16 5.66 2.37
CA ASN A 45 -3.77 4.86 3.54
C ASN A 45 -4.08 3.35 3.46
N LYS A 46 -4.37 2.82 2.26
CA LYS A 46 -4.57 1.40 2.01
C LYS A 46 -3.43 0.89 1.14
N CYS A 47 -2.79 -0.20 1.57
CA CYS A 47 -1.66 -0.77 0.86
C CYS A 47 -1.88 -2.26 0.59
N PHE A 48 -1.50 -2.70 -0.61
CA PHE A 48 -1.34 -4.11 -0.94
C PHE A 48 -0.07 -4.29 -1.78
N LYS A 49 0.56 -5.45 -1.66
CA LYS A 49 1.65 -5.86 -2.56
C LYS A 49 1.04 -6.60 -3.74
N TYR A 50 1.45 -6.26 -4.96
CA TYR A 50 1.14 -7.00 -6.17
C TYR A 50 2.39 -7.78 -6.62
N SER A 51 2.20 -9.01 -7.08
CA SER A 51 3.23 -9.82 -7.72
C SER A 51 2.81 -10.07 -9.16
N ALA A 52 3.40 -9.34 -10.11
CA ALA A 52 3.13 -9.50 -11.53
C ALA A 52 3.49 -10.91 -12.02
N SER A 53 4.60 -11.46 -11.51
CA SER A 53 5.05 -12.82 -11.83
C SER A 53 4.06 -13.92 -11.40
N LYS A 54 3.31 -13.71 -10.32
CA LYS A 54 2.34 -14.68 -9.79
C LYS A 54 0.88 -14.32 -10.09
N GLY A 55 0.61 -13.11 -10.57
CA GLY A 55 -0.75 -12.58 -10.71
C GLY A 55 -1.52 -12.49 -9.38
N THR A 56 -0.83 -12.30 -8.25
CA THR A 56 -1.44 -12.30 -6.92
C THR A 56 -1.21 -10.99 -6.19
N ILE A 57 -2.08 -10.72 -5.22
CA ILE A 57 -1.96 -9.63 -4.27
C ILE A 57 -1.75 -10.19 -2.86
N SER A 58 -1.15 -9.39 -1.99
CA SER A 58 -1.12 -9.67 -0.54
C SER A 58 -1.27 -8.39 0.27
N VAL A 59 -1.90 -8.54 1.43
CA VAL A 59 -2.01 -7.49 2.44
C VAL A 59 -1.28 -8.00 3.69
N ASN A 60 -0.67 -7.10 4.46
CA ASN A 60 0.10 -7.48 5.63
C ASN A 60 -0.73 -8.39 6.58
N GLY A 61 -0.13 -9.50 7.02
CA GLY A 61 -0.79 -10.51 7.87
C GLY A 61 -1.77 -11.44 7.14
N ARG A 62 -1.95 -11.30 5.82
CA ARG A 62 -2.88 -12.10 5.00
C ARG A 62 -2.12 -12.92 3.96
N ARG A 63 -2.63 -14.12 3.66
CA ARG A 63 -2.07 -14.97 2.60
C ARG A 63 -2.28 -14.31 1.22
N ASP A 64 -1.40 -14.65 0.28
CA ASP A 64 -1.52 -14.26 -1.12
C ASP A 64 -2.89 -14.71 -1.68
N THR A 65 -3.52 -13.86 -2.47
CA THR A 65 -4.80 -14.15 -3.12
C THR A 65 -4.86 -13.55 -4.53
N ALA A 66 -5.76 -14.04 -5.37
CA ALA A 66 -6.00 -13.44 -6.66
C ALA A 66 -6.69 -12.07 -6.51
N PRO A 67 -6.41 -11.10 -7.40
CA PRO A 67 -7.16 -9.86 -7.45
C PRO A 67 -8.64 -10.12 -7.80
N PRO A 68 -9.53 -9.12 -7.63
CA PRO A 68 -10.90 -9.22 -8.10
C PRO A 68 -10.95 -9.52 -9.61
N ALA A 69 -11.92 -10.33 -10.04
CA ALA A 69 -12.09 -10.65 -11.45
C ALA A 69 -12.36 -9.38 -12.26
N GLY A 70 -11.72 -9.26 -13.42
CA GLY A 70 -11.86 -8.10 -14.31
C GLY A 70 -10.99 -6.89 -13.95
N VAL A 71 -10.28 -6.88 -12.81
CA VAL A 71 -9.38 -5.78 -12.44
C VAL A 71 -8.00 -5.98 -13.09
N PRO A 72 -7.56 -5.07 -13.98
CA PRO A 72 -6.39 -5.32 -14.82
C PRO A 72 -5.10 -4.82 -14.15
N LEU A 73 -4.69 -5.39 -13.01
CA LEU A 73 -3.47 -4.92 -12.30
C LEU A 73 -2.20 -4.94 -13.17
N ALA A 74 -2.12 -5.87 -14.14
CA ALA A 74 -1.00 -5.96 -15.06
C ALA A 74 -0.98 -4.85 -16.14
N SER A 75 -2.10 -4.17 -16.40
CA SER A 75 -2.17 -3.08 -17.39
C SER A 75 -1.67 -1.74 -16.85
N GLY A 76 -1.35 -1.68 -15.56
CA GLY A 76 -0.57 -0.59 -14.97
C GLY A 76 -1.35 0.57 -14.38
N SER A 77 -2.65 0.74 -14.63
CA SER A 77 -3.49 1.73 -13.94
C SER A 77 -4.88 1.19 -13.67
N ILE A 78 -5.46 1.53 -12.52
CA ILE A 78 -6.83 1.16 -12.12
C ILE A 78 -7.55 2.34 -11.48
N SER A 79 -8.87 2.35 -11.49
CA SER A 79 -9.67 3.36 -10.79
C SER A 79 -9.54 3.25 -9.27
N SER A 80 -9.93 4.32 -8.56
CA SER A 80 -10.04 4.32 -7.09
C SER A 80 -10.95 3.21 -6.55
N ALA A 81 -12.05 2.91 -7.26
CA ALA A 81 -12.98 1.87 -6.87
C ALA A 81 -12.35 0.46 -6.99
N GLU A 82 -11.63 0.21 -8.08
CA GLU A 82 -10.91 -1.06 -8.29
C GLU A 82 -9.76 -1.24 -7.30
N PHE A 83 -9.05 -0.15 -6.96
CA PHE A 83 -8.02 -0.19 -5.91
C PHE A 83 -8.63 -0.61 -4.57
N LEU A 84 -9.74 0.00 -4.18
CA LEU A 84 -10.45 -0.34 -2.94
C LEU A 84 -10.92 -1.79 -2.94
N ALA A 85 -11.53 -2.25 -4.05
CA ALA A 85 -12.00 -3.62 -4.18
C ALA A 85 -10.84 -4.63 -4.07
N THR A 86 -9.69 -4.30 -4.66
CA THR A 86 -8.47 -5.11 -4.61
C THR A 86 -7.94 -5.20 -3.18
N PHE A 87 -7.83 -4.07 -2.48
CA PHE A 87 -7.43 -4.06 -1.07
C PHE A 87 -8.39 -4.88 -0.19
N GLN A 88 -9.71 -4.70 -0.35
CA GLN A 88 -10.72 -5.46 0.39
C GLN A 88 -10.63 -6.96 0.14
N LYS A 89 -10.39 -7.37 -1.12
CA LYS A 89 -10.17 -8.77 -1.47
C LYS A 89 -8.96 -9.36 -0.73
N GLY A 90 -7.85 -8.62 -0.68
CA GLY A 90 -6.67 -9.01 0.09
C GLY A 90 -6.95 -9.11 1.59
N MET A 91 -7.75 -8.19 2.15
CA MET A 91 -8.18 -8.23 3.55
C MET A 91 -9.08 -9.43 3.88
N GLN A 92 -9.84 -9.95 2.92
CA GLN A 92 -10.68 -11.14 3.08
C GLN A 92 -9.89 -12.45 2.98
N ALA A 93 -8.63 -12.41 2.52
CA ALA A 93 -7.80 -13.59 2.47
C ALA A 93 -7.53 -14.15 3.88
N ARG A 94 -7.21 -15.45 3.95
CA ARG A 94 -6.94 -16.12 5.22
C ARG A 94 -5.75 -15.47 5.93
N THR A 95 -5.84 -15.33 7.25
CA THR A 95 -4.75 -14.82 8.08
C THR A 95 -3.56 -15.78 8.07
N ILE A 96 -2.34 -15.25 8.00
CA ILE A 96 -1.13 -16.05 8.13
C ILE A 96 -1.04 -16.55 9.59
N GLY A 97 -0.88 -17.87 9.78
CA GLY A 97 -0.79 -18.48 11.11
C GLY A 97 -2.12 -18.72 11.82
N GLY A 98 -3.27 -18.46 11.17
CA GLY A 98 -4.62 -18.69 11.70
C GLY A 98 -5.16 -20.11 11.52
N ASP A 99 -4.31 -21.10 11.24
CA ASP A 99 -4.69 -22.51 11.24
C ASP A 99 -4.54 -23.06 12.67
N ARG A 100 -5.48 -22.71 13.56
CA ARG A 100 -5.69 -23.36 14.86
C ARG A 100 -7.17 -23.59 15.07
#